data_AF-A0A954JL03-F1
#
_entry.id   AF-A0A954JL03-F1
#
_cell.length_a   1.000
_cell.length_b   1.000
_cell.length_c   1.000
_cell.angle_alpha   90.00
_cell.angle_beta   90.00
_cell.angle_gamma   90.00
#
_symmetry.space_group_name_H-M   'P 1'
#
loop_
_entity.id
_entity.type
_entity.pdbx_description
1 polymer ?
#
loop_
_entity_poly.entity_id
_entity_poly.type
_entity_poly.pdbx_seq_one_letter_code
_entity_poly.pdbx_strand_id
1 'polypeptide(L)'
;MDSQFYAYPFEGTVNSDVVITVMDKFAERVHGTNVVVVDNAPLHRSKAFRSHLVDWAANRVHLDFLPPYSPELNLIKLVWKQMKHHWLPLSSMFTTAFVRTSAAISS
;
A
#
# COMPACT_ATOMS: atom_id res chain seq x y z
N MET A 1 -16.45 -4.07 13.11
CA MET A 1 -15.57 -4.28 11.94
C MET A 1 -14.16 -4.00 12.42
N ASP A 2 -13.33 -5.02 12.49
CA ASP A 2 -11.93 -4.84 12.89
C ASP A 2 -11.14 -4.27 11.72
N SER A 3 -10.68 -3.03 11.86
CA SER A 3 -9.80 -2.39 10.89
C SER A 3 -8.38 -2.91 11.10
N GLN A 4 -7.90 -3.73 10.16
CA GLN A 4 -6.56 -4.30 10.19
C GLN A 4 -5.61 -3.47 9.29
N PHE A 5 -4.36 -3.27 9.75
CA PHE A 5 -3.32 -2.60 8.98
C PHE A 5 -2.24 -3.61 8.58
N TYR A 6 -1.91 -3.64 7.28
CA TYR A 6 -0.85 -4.49 6.73
C TYR A 6 0.21 -3.63 6.07
N ALA A 7 1.48 -3.87 6.44
CA ALA A 7 2.63 -3.19 5.86
C ALA A 7 3.54 -4.20 5.15
N TYR A 8 4.03 -3.80 3.97
CA TYR A 8 4.99 -4.56 3.18
C TYR A 8 6.28 -3.72 3.09
N PRO A 9 7.23 -3.87 4.03
CA PRO A 9 8.47 -3.12 4.00
C PRO A 9 9.31 -3.51 2.78
N PHE A 10 9.90 -2.52 2.12
CA PHE A 10 10.75 -2.69 0.94
C PHE A 10 11.92 -1.72 1.01
N GLU A 11 13.12 -2.22 0.69
CA GLU A 11 14.33 -1.40 0.58
C GLU A 11 14.57 -1.00 -0.87
N GLY A 12 14.69 0.29 -1.12
CA GLY A 12 14.90 0.86 -2.45
C GLY A 12 13.72 1.66 -2.96
N THR A 13 13.73 1.96 -4.25
CA THR A 13 12.68 2.75 -4.89
C THR A 13 11.47 1.89 -5.21
N VAL A 14 10.30 2.29 -4.70
CA VAL A 14 9.03 1.66 -5.05
C VAL A 14 8.67 2.03 -6.49
N ASN A 15 8.57 1.03 -7.35
CA ASN A 15 8.12 1.14 -8.74
C ASN A 15 6.87 0.27 -8.96
N SER A 16 6.36 0.20 -10.20
CA SER A 16 5.18 -0.60 -10.51
C SER A 16 5.35 -2.09 -10.16
N ASP A 17 6.52 -2.68 -10.40
CA ASP A 17 6.76 -4.11 -10.17
C ASP A 17 6.68 -4.47 -8.68
N VAL A 18 7.20 -3.59 -7.83
CA VAL A 18 7.09 -3.73 -6.37
C VAL A 18 5.62 -3.71 -5.95
N VAL A 19 4.83 -2.79 -6.49
CA VAL A 19 3.39 -2.71 -6.14
C VAL A 19 2.61 -3.89 -6.69
N ILE A 20 2.91 -4.36 -7.90
CA ILE A 20 2.32 -5.59 -8.46
C ILE A 20 2.58 -6.76 -7.53
N THR A 21 3.82 -6.94 -7.08
CA THR A 21 4.20 -8.02 -6.15
C THR A 21 3.42 -7.94 -4.83
N VAL A 22 3.17 -6.73 -4.31
CA VAL A 22 2.36 -6.53 -3.11
C VAL A 22 0.89 -6.89 -3.35
N MET A 23 0.34 -6.50 -4.49
CA MET A 23 -1.03 -6.82 -4.89
C MET A 23 -1.23 -8.33 -5.10
N ASP A 24 -0.26 -9.02 -5.70
CA ASP A 24 -0.29 -10.48 -5.88
C ASP A 24 -0.36 -11.18 -4.51
N LYS A 25 0.53 -10.82 -3.58
CA LYS A 25 0.52 -11.34 -2.20
C LYS A 25 -0.77 -11.02 -1.45
N PHE A 26 -1.37 -9.86 -1.73
CA PHE A 26 -2.65 -9.50 -1.14
C PHE A 26 -3.77 -10.39 -1.68
N ALA A 27 -3.82 -10.62 -2.99
CA ALA A 27 -4.80 -11.49 -3.65
C ALA A 27 -4.75 -12.94 -3.15
N GLU A 28 -3.55 -13.47 -2.87
CA GLU A 28 -3.38 -14.80 -2.27
C GLU A 28 -3.96 -14.93 -0.85
N ARG A 29 -4.01 -13.82 -0.11
CA ARG A 29 -4.39 -13.81 1.31
C ARG A 29 -5.87 -13.58 1.54
N VAL A 30 -6.50 -12.77 0.69
CA VAL A 30 -7.88 -12.33 0.92
C VAL A 30 -8.89 -13.36 0.45
N HIS A 31 -10.06 -13.34 1.08
CA HIS A 31 -11.19 -14.17 0.72
C HIS A 31 -12.39 -13.29 0.39
N GLY A 32 -13.32 -13.82 -0.40
CA GLY A 32 -14.48 -13.05 -0.89
C GLY A 32 -14.10 -11.99 -1.93
N THR A 33 -15.04 -11.09 -2.20
CA THR A 33 -14.86 -9.97 -3.13
C THR A 33 -14.25 -8.78 -2.41
N ASN A 34 -13.11 -8.30 -2.90
CA ASN A 34 -12.33 -7.24 -2.30
C ASN A 34 -12.20 -6.07 -3.28
N VAL A 35 -12.35 -4.85 -2.77
CA VAL A 35 -12.13 -3.61 -3.54
C VAL A 35 -10.93 -2.90 -2.95
N VAL A 36 -9.91 -2.67 -3.78
CA VAL A 36 -8.71 -1.93 -3.44
C VAL A 36 -8.82 -0.55 -4.07
N VAL A 37 -8.91 0.46 -3.22
CA VAL A 37 -8.95 1.86 -3.65
C VAL A 37 -7.52 2.39 -3.74
N VAL A 38 -7.12 2.82 -4.92
CA VAL A 38 -5.79 3.35 -5.20
C VAL A 38 -5.84 4.81 -5.65
N ASP A 39 -4.76 5.54 -5.41
CA ASP A 39 -4.63 6.90 -5.94
C ASP A 39 -4.17 6.90 -7.40
N ASN A 40 -3.94 8.10 -7.93
CA ASN A 40 -3.59 8.30 -9.33
C ASN A 40 -2.07 8.35 -9.59
N ALA A 41 -1.24 7.80 -8.69
CA ALA A 41 0.21 7.81 -8.86
C ALA A 41 0.64 7.13 -10.18
N PRO A 42 1.73 7.58 -10.83
CA PRO A 42 2.19 7.03 -12.11
C PRO A 42 2.45 5.52 -12.07
N LEU A 43 2.88 5.01 -10.92
CA LEU A 43 3.15 3.59 -10.67
C LEU A 43 1.90 2.69 -10.80
N HIS A 44 0.69 3.22 -10.57
CA HIS A 44 -0.58 2.52 -10.80
C HIS A 44 -1.12 2.67 -12.23
N ARG A 45 -0.43 3.46 -13.08
CA ARG A 45 -0.85 3.76 -14.46
C ARG A 45 0.05 3.11 -15.51
N SER A 46 1.12 2.43 -15.10
CA SER A 46 2.03 1.77 -16.03
C SER A 46 1.32 0.65 -16.81
N LYS A 47 1.82 0.35 -18.00
CA LYS A 47 1.28 -0.74 -18.82
C LYS A 47 1.36 -2.09 -18.09
N ALA A 48 2.45 -2.33 -17.38
CA ALA A 48 2.63 -3.52 -16.55
C ALA A 48 1.55 -3.59 -15.46
N PHE A 49 1.35 -2.53 -14.69
CA PHE A 49 0.32 -2.54 -13.63
C PHE A 49 -1.08 -2.79 -14.20
N ARG A 50 -1.41 -2.17 -15.35
CA ARG A 50 -2.72 -2.33 -15.99
C ARG A 50 -2.95 -3.72 -16.58
N SER A 51 -1.90 -4.45 -16.98
CA SER A 51 -2.07 -5.82 -17.49
C SER A 51 -2.50 -6.81 -16.40
N HIS A 52 -2.18 -6.55 -15.13
CA HIS A 52 -2.57 -7.40 -14.01
C HIS A 52 -4.02 -7.18 -13.53
N LEU A 53 -4.70 -6.11 -13.97
CA LEU A 53 -6.06 -5.79 -13.49
C LEU A 53 -7.07 -6.92 -13.75
N VAL A 54 -6.95 -7.59 -14.90
CA VAL A 54 -7.83 -8.71 -15.28
C VAL A 54 -7.58 -9.92 -14.38
N ASP A 55 -6.31 -10.23 -14.13
CA ASP A 55 -5.92 -11.36 -13.30
C ASP A 55 -6.32 -11.15 -11.82
N TRP A 56 -6.16 -9.93 -11.31
CA TRP A 56 -6.63 -9.59 -9.96
C TRP A 56 -8.14 -9.66 -9.85
N ALA A 57 -8.89 -9.17 -10.85
CA ALA A 57 -10.35 -9.26 -10.87
C ALA A 57 -10.83 -10.72 -10.90
N ALA A 58 -10.15 -11.59 -11.66
CA ALA A 58 -10.41 -13.03 -11.65
C ALA A 58 -10.15 -13.66 -10.26
N ASN A 59 -9.17 -13.13 -9.54
CA ASN A 59 -8.86 -13.47 -8.14
C ASN A 59 -9.67 -12.65 -7.12
N ARG A 60 -10.81 -12.05 -7.53
CA ARG A 60 -11.76 -11.33 -6.66
C ARG A 60 -11.20 -10.06 -6.02
N VAL A 61 -10.13 -9.51 -6.57
CA VAL A 61 -9.54 -8.22 -6.19
C VAL A 61 -9.84 -7.21 -7.29
N HIS A 62 -10.78 -6.32 -7.01
CA HIS A 62 -11.18 -5.25 -7.90
C HIS A 62 -10.44 -3.97 -7.54
N LEU A 63 -10.05 -3.19 -8.55
CA LEU A 63 -9.33 -1.94 -8.35
C LEU A 63 -10.23 -0.75 -8.69
N ASP A 64 -10.34 0.18 -7.74
CA ASP A 64 -11.02 1.46 -7.93
C ASP A 64 -10.03 2.62 -7.79
N PHE A 65 -10.05 3.53 -8.75
CA PHE A 65 -9.21 4.72 -8.74
C PHE A 65 -9.96 5.89 -8.12
N LEU A 66 -9.31 6.62 -7.22
CA LEU A 66 -9.87 7.85 -6.68
C LEU A 66 -10.09 8.90 -7.79
N PRO A 67 -11.15 9.72 -7.72
CA PRO A 67 -11.32 10.84 -8.62
C PRO A 67 -10.12 11.81 -8.50
N PRO A 68 -9.69 12.41 -9.63
CA PRO A 68 -8.58 13.34 -9.62
C PRO A 68 -8.92 14.57 -8.77
N TYR A 69 -7.92 15.06 -8.02
CA TYR A 69 -8.02 16.26 -7.17
C TYR A 69 -9.04 16.22 -6.02
N SER A 70 -9.34 15.03 -5.47
CA SER A 70 -10.07 14.88 -4.19
C SER A 70 -9.13 14.54 -3.02
N PRO A 71 -8.28 15.49 -2.56
CA PRO A 71 -7.35 15.24 -1.45
C PRO A 71 -8.05 14.85 -0.14
N GLU A 72 -9.28 15.31 0.07
CA GLU A 72 -10.15 14.94 1.20
C GLU A 72 -10.62 13.49 1.19
N LEU A 73 -10.71 12.86 0.00
CA LEU A 73 -11.09 11.45 -0.15
C LEU A 73 -9.89 10.50 -0.12
N ASN A 74 -8.68 11.03 -0.19
CA ASN A 74 -7.48 10.22 -0.09
C ASN A 74 -7.17 9.91 1.38
N LEU A 75 -7.93 8.99 1.99
CA LEU A 75 -7.75 8.54 3.37
C LEU A 75 -6.29 8.15 3.68
N ILE A 76 -5.54 7.66 2.68
CA ILE A 76 -4.11 7.35 2.87
C ILE A 76 -3.32 8.60 3.25
N LYS A 77 -3.68 9.80 2.78
CA LYS A 77 -3.00 11.05 3.17
C LYS A 77 -3.19 11.35 4.65
N LEU A 78 -4.36 11.05 5.21
CA LEU A 78 -4.62 11.21 6.64
C LEU A 78 -3.79 10.20 7.44
N VAL A 79 -3.75 8.94 7.01
CA VAL A 79 -2.90 7.91 7.63
C VAL A 79 -1.43 8.31 7.56
N TRP A 80 -0.93 8.76 6.40
CA TRP A 80 0.44 9.25 6.26
C TRP A 80 0.74 10.46 7.14
N LYS A 81 -0.22 11.39 7.28
CA LYS A 81 -0.10 12.54 8.20
C LYS A 81 0.02 12.04 9.64
N GLN A 82 -0.82 11.08 10.04
CA GLN A 82 -0.76 10.49 11.38
C GLN A 82 0.58 9.79 11.61
N MET A 83 1.02 8.96 10.66
CA MET A 83 2.31 8.26 10.71
C MET A 83 3.48 9.24 10.88
N LYS A 84 3.56 10.27 10.04
CA LYS A 84 4.67 11.22 10.04
C LYS A 84 4.72 12.10 11.28
N HIS A 85 3.57 12.49 11.82
CA HIS A 85 3.53 13.43 12.95
C HIS A 85 3.48 12.74 14.33
N HIS A 86 2.99 11.50 14.41
CA HIS A 86 2.75 10.85 15.68
C HIS A 86 3.47 9.52 15.85
N TRP A 87 3.74 8.78 14.77
CA TRP A 87 4.35 7.44 14.87
C TRP A 87 5.84 7.43 14.56
N LEU A 88 6.33 8.44 13.83
CA LEU A 88 7.74 8.63 13.55
C LEU A 88 8.34 9.68 14.51
N PRO A 89 9.39 9.33 15.30
CA PRO A 89 10.09 10.32 16.10
C PRO A 89 10.77 11.35 15.18
N LEU A 90 10.81 12.62 15.58
CA LEU A 90 11.36 13.72 14.76
C LEU A 90 12.80 13.43 14.28
N SER A 91 13.57 12.65 15.02
CA SER A 91 14.92 12.20 14.63
C SER A 91 14.96 11.37 13.33
N SER A 92 13.87 10.68 12.99
CA SER A 92 13.72 9.92 11.73
C SER A 92 13.49 10.80 10.51
N MET A 93 13.03 12.05 10.69
CA MET A 93 12.88 13.00 9.57
C MET A 93 14.22 13.59 9.12
N PHE A 94 15.26 13.50 9.96
CA PHE A 94 16.60 14.04 9.69
C PHE A 94 17.65 12.95 9.42
N THR A 95 17.30 11.67 9.56
CA THR A 95 18.26 10.57 9.49
C THR A 95 17.78 9.50 8.51
N THR A 96 18.56 9.22 7.47
CA THR A 96 18.31 8.18 6.47
C THR A 96 18.63 6.76 6.98
N ALA A 97 18.40 6.47 8.27
CA ALA A 97 18.79 5.21 8.90
C ALA A 97 17.57 4.40 9.38
N PHE A 98 17.15 3.49 8.50
CA PHE A 98 16.70 2.12 8.74
C PHE A 98 15.55 1.80 9.71
N VAL A 99 14.49 1.19 9.16
CA VAL A 99 13.46 0.45 9.88
C VAL A 99 14.00 -0.94 10.23
N ARG A 100 14.44 -1.13 11.48
CA ARG A 100 14.54 -2.47 12.07
C ARG A 100 13.41 -2.62 13.08
N THR A 101 12.29 -3.22 12.67
CA THR A 101 11.32 -3.71 13.65
C THR A 101 11.62 -5.17 13.92
N SER A 102 12.20 -5.42 15.09
CA SER A 102 12.38 -6.76 15.64
C SER A 102 11.01 -7.40 15.85
N ALA A 103 10.61 -8.31 14.96
CA ALA A 103 9.64 -9.34 15.29
C ALA A 103 10.39 -10.44 16.06
N ALA A 104 10.38 -10.34 17.38
CA ALA A 104 10.71 -11.45 18.28
C ALA A 104 9.58 -11.56 19.31
N ILE A 105 8.53 -12.29 18.93
CA ILE A 105 7.60 -12.95 19.84
C ILE A 105 7.59 -14.43 19.43
N SER A 106 7.52 -15.30 20.45
CA SER A 106 7.67 -16.77 20.48
C SER A 106 9.13 -17.25 20.52
N SER A 107 9.57 -18.05 21.49
CA SER A 107 8.93 -18.92 22.49
C SER A 107 9.86 -19.09 23.69
#